data_AF-A0A937IU26-F1
#
_entry.id   AF-A0A937IU26-F1
#
_cell.length_a   1.000
_cell.length_b   1.000
_cell.length_c   1.000
_cell.angle_alpha   90.00
_cell.angle_beta   90.00
_cell.angle_gamma   90.00
#
_symmetry.space_group_name_H-M   'P 1'
#
loop_
_entity.id
_entity.type
_entity.pdbx_description
1 polymer ?
#
loop_
_entity_poly.entity_id
_entity_poly.type
_entity_poly.pdbx_seq_one_letter_code
_entity_poly.pdbx_strand_id
1 'polypeptide(L)'
;MSAFFGFLLADGNLSSFAFLKLIFGGILITGSSNGFNQIIEAKTDELMSRTSSRPLPSKILNKWEALLFCISTGVLGLYLLININFSSFFLGLLAMVIYTLIYTPLKKVTPFAVFIGAIPGSIPPLLGYVAVTNDFGLESGILFIVQFFWQFPHFWALAWKLDEDYKKAGFRLLPSSERNQKSAFQIMLYSAFLIPVSMLPWAAEMTGTWSMFAAVLISLVMYYPSIKLYFTLDSKYATQLMFMSFLYLPILFSMYCFNQI
;
A
#
# COMPACT_ATOMS: atom_id res chain seq x y z
N MET A 1 5.68 6.68 5.01
CA MET A 1 4.72 7.79 5.20
C MET A 1 3.53 7.38 6.05
N SER A 2 2.78 6.32 5.72
CA SER A 2 1.63 5.88 6.54
C SER A 2 2.01 5.39 7.96
N ALA A 3 3.20 4.79 8.14
CA ALA A 3 3.72 4.48 9.48
C ALA A 3 3.90 5.70 10.39
N PHE A 4 4.19 6.88 9.82
CA PHE A 4 4.27 8.12 10.60
C PHE A 4 2.90 8.50 11.16
N PHE A 5 1.85 8.42 10.37
CA PHE A 5 0.49 8.72 10.85
C PHE A 5 0.01 7.73 11.89
N GLY A 6 0.31 6.43 11.72
CA GLY A 6 0.01 5.43 12.76
C GLY A 6 0.74 5.71 14.08
N PHE A 7 2.00 6.15 14.01
CA PHE A 7 2.78 6.54 15.19
C PHE A 7 2.21 7.78 15.88
N LEU A 8 1.75 8.79 15.11
CA LEU A 8 1.09 9.97 15.66
C LEU A 8 -0.23 9.64 16.35
N LEU A 9 -1.08 8.81 15.71
CA LEU A 9 -2.36 8.38 16.27
C LEU A 9 -2.24 7.50 17.52
N ALA A 10 -1.03 7.05 17.85
CA ALA A 10 -0.71 6.35 19.09
C ALA A 10 -0.04 7.27 20.13
N ASP A 11 -0.11 8.59 19.95
CA ASP A 11 0.55 9.60 20.78
C ASP A 11 2.07 9.42 20.87
N GLY A 12 2.67 8.93 19.78
CA GLY A 12 4.10 8.68 19.69
C GLY A 12 4.93 9.96 19.76
N ASN A 13 5.94 9.96 20.63
CA ASN A 13 6.88 11.08 20.74
C ASN A 13 7.84 11.14 19.53
N LEU A 14 7.73 12.19 18.71
CA LEU A 14 8.55 12.42 17.52
C LEU A 14 10.05 12.63 17.83
N SER A 15 10.39 13.07 19.04
CA SER A 15 11.79 13.21 19.47
C SER A 15 12.42 11.89 19.93
N SER A 16 11.64 10.81 19.98
CA SER A 16 12.13 9.51 20.44
C SER A 16 13.05 8.85 19.41
N PHE A 17 14.03 8.08 19.91
CA PHE A 17 14.80 7.18 19.05
C PHE A 17 13.93 6.10 18.39
N ALA A 18 12.80 5.74 19.00
CA ALA A 18 11.83 4.82 18.43
C ALA A 18 11.27 5.34 17.10
N PHE A 19 10.95 6.64 17.03
CA PHE A 19 10.49 7.28 15.79
C PHE A 19 11.54 7.19 14.67
N LEU A 20 12.80 7.51 14.96
CA LEU A 20 13.88 7.41 13.97
C LEU A 20 14.07 5.97 13.49
N LYS A 21 14.13 5.00 14.43
CA LYS A 21 14.21 3.57 14.10
C LYS A 21 13.04 3.11 13.24
N LEU A 22 11.83 3.59 13.52
CA LEU A 22 10.61 3.26 12.76
C LEU A 22 10.71 3.73 11.32
N ILE A 23 11.09 5.00 11.10
CA ILE A 23 11.18 5.59 9.76
C ILE A 23 12.30 4.94 8.96
N PHE A 24 13.51 4.86 9.51
CA PHE A 24 14.65 4.25 8.82
C PHE A 24 14.46 2.75 8.62
N GLY A 25 13.98 2.03 9.63
CA GLY A 25 13.66 0.61 9.54
C GLY A 25 12.61 0.33 8.47
N GLY A 26 11.51 1.08 8.46
CA GLY A 26 10.46 0.95 7.45
C GLY A 26 10.94 1.26 6.03
N ILE A 27 11.76 2.30 5.83
CA ILE A 27 12.36 2.63 4.53
C ILE A 27 13.27 1.49 4.05
N LEU A 28 14.13 0.97 4.92
CA LEU A 28 15.06 -0.11 4.58
C LEU A 28 14.33 -1.41 4.23
N ILE A 29 13.30 -1.79 4.99
CA ILE A 29 12.46 -2.96 4.69
C ILE A 29 11.72 -2.79 3.37
N THR A 30 11.14 -1.61 3.13
CA THR A 30 10.45 -1.33 1.87
C THR A 30 11.42 -1.37 0.70
N GLY A 31 12.61 -0.77 0.84
CA GLY A 31 13.66 -0.78 -0.16
C GLY A 31 14.14 -2.19 -0.49
N SER A 32 14.43 -3.00 0.53
CA SER A 32 14.81 -4.41 0.40
C SER A 32 13.73 -5.23 -0.32
N SER A 33 12.48 -5.10 0.09
CA SER A 33 11.33 -5.80 -0.51
C SER A 33 11.16 -5.46 -2.00
N ASN A 34 11.26 -4.18 -2.36
CA ASN A 34 11.22 -3.72 -3.75
C ASN A 34 12.44 -4.18 -4.56
N GLY A 35 13.62 -4.21 -3.94
CA GLY A 35 14.83 -4.72 -4.58
C GLY A 35 14.72 -6.21 -4.90
N PHE A 36 14.25 -7.04 -3.96
CA PHE A 36 13.98 -8.45 -4.23
C PHE A 36 12.90 -8.65 -5.30
N ASN A 37 11.85 -7.81 -5.30
CA ASN A 37 10.85 -7.82 -6.37
C ASN A 37 11.50 -7.58 -7.75
N GLN A 38 12.40 -6.60 -7.89
CA GLN A 38 13.12 -6.36 -9.14
C GLN A 38 14.04 -7.53 -9.52
N ILE A 39 14.66 -8.21 -8.55
CA ILE A 39 15.48 -9.40 -8.80
C ILE A 39 14.63 -10.54 -9.38
N ILE A 40 13.46 -10.80 -8.80
CA ILE A 40 12.54 -11.85 -9.24
C ILE A 40 11.95 -11.52 -10.62
N GLU A 41 11.66 -10.24 -10.88
CA GLU A 41 10.95 -9.79 -12.08
C GLU A 41 11.83 -9.32 -13.21
N ALA A 42 13.17 -9.36 -13.07
CA ALA A 42 14.12 -8.81 -14.03
C ALA A 42 13.80 -9.14 -15.50
N LYS A 43 13.51 -10.41 -15.82
CA LYS A 43 13.16 -10.84 -17.18
C LYS A 43 11.83 -10.26 -17.69
N THR A 44 10.84 -10.12 -16.82
CA THR A 44 9.54 -9.53 -17.19
C THR A 44 9.59 -8.02 -17.23
N ASP A 45 10.46 -7.41 -16.45
CA ASP A 45 10.68 -5.96 -16.47
C ASP A 45 11.25 -5.49 -17.81
N GLU A 46 12.05 -6.33 -18.50
CA GLU A 46 12.53 -6.08 -19.87
C GLU A 46 11.40 -5.93 -20.90
N LEU A 47 10.24 -6.56 -20.66
CA LEU A 47 9.10 -6.58 -21.59
C LEU A 47 8.15 -5.38 -21.43
N MET A 48 8.32 -4.55 -20.39
CA MET A 48 7.43 -3.43 -20.11
C MET A 48 8.16 -2.09 -20.25
N SER A 49 7.57 -1.17 -21.00
CA SER A 49 8.10 0.17 -21.28
C SER A 49 8.49 0.95 -20.01
N ARG A 50 7.71 0.79 -18.94
CA ARG A 50 7.91 1.49 -17.65
C ARG A 50 9.11 0.98 -16.84
N THR A 51 9.49 -0.29 -17.01
CA THR A 51 10.46 -0.97 -16.13
C THR A 51 11.70 -1.47 -16.85
N SER A 52 11.74 -1.42 -18.17
CA SER A 52 12.90 -1.82 -18.97
C SER A 52 14.15 -1.00 -18.68
N SER A 53 14.00 0.20 -18.11
CA SER A 53 15.10 1.06 -17.64
C SER A 53 15.57 0.78 -16.20
N ARG A 54 14.99 -0.21 -15.50
CA ARG A 54 15.42 -0.58 -14.14
C ARG A 54 16.86 -1.12 -14.14
N PRO A 55 17.59 -1.07 -13.02
CA PRO A 55 19.02 -1.41 -12.97
C PRO A 55 19.39 -2.84 -13.43
N LEU A 56 18.53 -3.83 -13.17
CA LEU A 56 18.77 -5.22 -13.57
C LEU A 56 18.48 -5.48 -15.06
N PRO A 57 17.32 -5.09 -15.63
CA PRO A 57 17.08 -5.13 -17.08
C PRO A 57 18.13 -4.37 -17.90
N SER A 58 18.54 -3.18 -17.43
CA SER A 58 19.55 -2.35 -18.09
C SER A 58 21.00 -2.81 -17.87
N LYS A 59 21.20 -3.87 -17.08
CA LYS A 59 22.51 -4.46 -16.76
C LYS A 59 23.50 -3.49 -16.11
N ILE A 60 23.01 -2.42 -15.47
CA ILE A 60 23.81 -1.50 -14.66
C ILE A 60 24.27 -2.18 -13.37
N LEU A 61 23.44 -3.05 -12.81
CA LEU A 61 23.77 -3.90 -11.66
C LEU A 61 23.70 -5.38 -12.07
N ASN A 62 24.60 -6.19 -11.52
CA ASN A 62 24.48 -7.63 -11.60
C ASN A 62 23.56 -8.17 -10.47
N LYS A 63 23.11 -9.43 -10.62
CA LYS A 63 22.19 -10.05 -9.66
C LYS A 63 22.79 -10.19 -8.25
N TRP A 64 24.09 -10.43 -8.15
CA TRP A 64 24.77 -10.61 -6.86
C TRP A 64 24.87 -9.31 -6.09
N GLU A 65 25.20 -8.20 -6.75
CA GLU A 65 25.20 -6.85 -6.17
C GLU A 65 23.81 -6.48 -5.65
N ALA A 66 22.78 -6.73 -6.46
CA ALA A 66 21.40 -6.48 -6.06
C ALA A 66 20.99 -7.34 -4.85
N LEU A 67 21.33 -8.64 -4.84
CA LEU A 67 21.06 -9.53 -3.70
C LEU A 67 21.75 -9.05 -2.43
N LEU A 68 23.04 -8.70 -2.50
CA LEU A 68 23.80 -8.23 -1.34
C LEU A 68 23.20 -6.94 -0.78
N PHE A 69 22.80 -6.00 -1.65
CA PHE A 69 22.12 -4.77 -1.23
C PHE A 69 20.79 -5.06 -0.54
N CYS A 70 19.96 -5.95 -1.10
CA CYS A 70 18.66 -6.29 -0.53
C CYS A 70 18.79 -7.00 0.83
N ILE A 71 19.72 -7.95 0.96
CA ILE A 71 19.97 -8.65 2.23
C ILE A 71 20.47 -7.67 3.29
N SER A 72 21.48 -6.85 2.96
CA SER A 72 22.08 -5.91 3.91
C SER A 72 21.06 -4.89 4.42
N THR A 73 20.29 -4.29 3.51
CA THR A 73 19.23 -3.33 3.87
C THR A 73 18.09 -4.00 4.63
N GLY A 74 17.69 -5.23 4.26
CA GLY A 74 16.66 -5.99 4.97
C GLY A 74 17.07 -6.32 6.40
N VAL A 75 18.28 -6.85 6.61
CA VAL A 75 18.82 -7.17 7.94
C VAL A 75 18.93 -5.91 8.79
N LEU A 76 19.47 -4.81 8.24
CA LEU A 76 19.58 -3.55 8.96
C LEU A 76 18.20 -2.97 9.32
N GLY A 77 17.23 -3.03 8.40
CA GLY A 77 15.86 -2.58 8.64
C GLY A 77 15.19 -3.37 9.77
N LEU A 78 15.30 -4.69 9.74
CA LEU A 78 14.78 -5.57 10.79
C LEU A 78 15.46 -5.31 12.13
N TYR A 79 16.79 -5.12 12.12
CA TYR A 79 17.56 -4.77 13.32
C TYR A 79 17.07 -3.46 13.94
N LEU A 80 16.74 -2.43 13.15
CA LEU A 80 16.17 -1.19 13.70
C LEU A 80 14.79 -1.42 14.32
N LEU A 81 13.94 -2.23 13.70
CA LEU A 81 12.58 -2.49 14.18
C LEU A 81 12.55 -3.34 15.46
N ILE A 82 13.42 -4.35 15.60
CA ILE A 82 13.50 -5.16 16.84
C ILE A 82 13.96 -4.32 18.03
N ASN A 83 14.76 -3.28 17.77
CA ASN A 83 15.20 -2.31 18.77
C ASN A 83 14.12 -1.29 19.18
N ILE A 84 12.89 -1.41 18.65
CA ILE A 84 11.68 -0.74 19.15
C ILE A 84 10.92 -1.74 20.01
N ASN A 85 10.43 -2.82 19.41
CA ASN A 85 9.80 -3.97 20.06
C ASN A 85 9.73 -5.18 19.10
N PHE A 86 9.44 -6.37 19.64
CA PHE A 86 9.35 -7.60 18.84
C PHE A 86 8.22 -7.56 17.80
N SER A 87 7.09 -6.93 18.15
CA SER A 87 5.93 -6.78 17.27
C SER A 87 6.27 -5.99 15.99
N SER A 88 7.03 -4.91 16.12
CA SER A 88 7.51 -4.09 15.00
C SER A 88 8.42 -4.89 14.07
N PHE A 89 9.35 -5.67 14.64
CA PHE A 89 10.20 -6.59 13.87
C PHE A 89 9.35 -7.61 13.11
N PHE A 90 8.40 -8.26 13.80
CA PHE A 90 7.56 -9.29 13.21
C PHE A 90 6.73 -8.73 12.06
N LEU A 91 6.11 -7.56 12.23
CA LEU A 91 5.35 -6.89 11.16
C LEU A 91 6.23 -6.53 9.97
N GLY A 92 7.44 -6.00 10.19
CA GLY A 92 8.39 -5.70 9.12
C GLY A 92 8.80 -6.95 8.34
N LEU A 93 9.12 -8.04 9.05
CA LEU A 93 9.48 -9.33 8.47
C LEU A 93 8.31 -9.92 7.67
N LEU A 94 7.11 -9.91 8.24
CA LEU A 94 5.90 -10.41 7.62
C LEU A 94 5.59 -9.64 6.32
N ALA A 95 5.68 -8.30 6.35
CA ALA A 95 5.49 -7.47 5.18
C ALA A 95 6.46 -7.85 4.05
N MET A 96 7.76 -7.99 4.38
CA MET A 96 8.79 -8.35 3.42
C MET A 96 8.56 -9.74 2.83
N VAL A 97 8.27 -10.73 3.67
CA VAL A 97 8.03 -12.12 3.25
C VAL A 97 6.81 -12.21 2.33
N ILE A 98 5.67 -11.62 2.72
CA ILE A 98 4.46 -11.66 1.90
C ILE A 98 4.70 -10.94 0.58
N TYR A 99 5.32 -9.76 0.58
CA TYR A 99 5.56 -8.99 -0.64
C TYR A 99 6.49 -9.72 -1.62
N THR A 100 7.61 -10.23 -1.12
CA THR A 100 8.67 -10.81 -1.94
C THR A 100 8.36 -12.25 -2.35
N LEU A 101 7.96 -13.10 -1.41
CA LEU A 101 7.84 -14.54 -1.66
C LEU A 101 6.44 -14.98 -2.10
N ILE A 102 5.40 -14.20 -1.78
CA ILE A 102 4.02 -14.57 -2.11
C ILE A 102 3.47 -13.66 -3.20
N TYR A 103 3.33 -12.36 -2.93
CA TYR A 103 2.73 -11.40 -3.86
C TYR A 103 3.46 -11.35 -5.21
N THR A 104 4.78 -11.16 -5.20
CA THR A 104 5.57 -10.99 -6.42
C THR A 104 5.38 -12.12 -7.44
N PRO A 105 5.56 -13.42 -7.07
CA PRO A 105 5.29 -14.50 -8.01
C PRO A 105 3.81 -14.64 -8.38
N LEU A 106 2.87 -14.37 -7.44
CA LEU A 106 1.44 -14.49 -7.69
C LEU A 106 0.93 -13.57 -8.82
N LYS A 107 1.57 -12.42 -9.06
CA LYS A 107 1.16 -11.46 -10.11
C LYS A 107 1.04 -12.06 -11.52
N LYS A 108 1.78 -13.13 -11.81
CA LYS A 108 1.73 -13.86 -13.09
C LYS A 108 0.68 -14.96 -13.12
N VAL A 109 0.24 -15.39 -11.95
CA VAL A 109 -0.62 -16.57 -11.79
C VAL A 109 -2.09 -16.15 -11.68
N THR A 110 -2.40 -15.14 -10.86
CA THR A 110 -3.78 -14.80 -10.51
C THR A 110 -3.99 -13.31 -10.20
N PRO A 111 -5.14 -12.71 -10.59
CA PRO A 111 -5.57 -11.39 -10.12
C PRO A 111 -5.66 -11.27 -8.59
N PHE A 112 -5.79 -12.39 -7.88
CA PHE A 112 -5.77 -12.42 -6.42
C PHE A 112 -4.46 -11.91 -5.82
N ALA A 113 -3.40 -11.80 -6.63
CA ALA A 113 -2.16 -11.14 -6.25
C ALA A 113 -2.40 -9.73 -5.67
N VAL A 114 -3.34 -8.95 -6.22
CA VAL A 114 -3.60 -7.59 -5.71
C VAL A 114 -4.08 -7.61 -4.26
N PHE A 115 -4.91 -8.58 -3.89
CA PHE A 115 -5.39 -8.76 -2.52
C PHE A 115 -4.25 -9.16 -1.58
N ILE A 116 -3.42 -10.13 -1.98
CA ILE A 116 -2.25 -10.55 -1.19
C ILE A 116 -1.24 -9.40 -1.05
N GLY A 117 -1.03 -8.62 -2.11
CA GLY A 117 -0.15 -7.45 -2.13
C GLY A 117 -0.66 -6.30 -1.27
N ALA A 118 -1.97 -6.22 -1.02
CA ALA A 118 -2.56 -5.21 -0.14
C ALA A 118 -2.21 -5.46 1.34
N ILE A 119 -1.97 -6.71 1.76
CA ILE A 119 -1.56 -7.05 3.14
C ILE A 119 -0.26 -6.33 3.54
N PRO A 120 0.89 -6.53 2.87
CA PRO A 120 2.13 -5.85 3.23
C PRO A 120 2.03 -4.33 3.01
N GLY A 121 1.23 -3.89 2.04
CA GLY A 121 0.97 -2.48 1.83
C GLY A 121 0.17 -1.81 2.96
N SER A 122 -0.48 -2.60 3.82
CA SER A 122 -1.35 -2.13 4.91
C SER A 122 -0.73 -2.23 6.29
N ILE A 123 0.40 -2.92 6.38
CA ILE A 123 1.21 -3.02 7.59
C ILE A 123 1.77 -1.67 8.06
N PRO A 124 2.18 -0.70 7.21
CA PRO A 124 2.88 0.48 7.72
C PRO A 124 2.13 1.30 8.79
N PRO A 125 0.86 1.73 8.63
CA PRO A 125 0.17 2.48 9.68
C PRO A 125 -0.09 1.64 10.93
N LEU A 126 -0.41 0.34 10.78
CA LEU A 126 -0.47 -0.62 11.89
C LEU A 126 0.87 -0.68 12.66
N LEU A 127 1.97 -0.84 11.94
CA LEU A 127 3.32 -0.91 12.49
C LEU A 127 3.69 0.38 13.23
N GLY A 128 3.32 1.54 12.68
CA GLY A 128 3.50 2.83 13.33
C GLY A 128 2.81 2.91 14.70
N TYR A 129 1.56 2.43 14.78
CA TYR A 129 0.79 2.41 16.02
C TYR A 129 1.39 1.43 17.04
N VAL A 130 1.64 0.19 16.60
CA VAL A 130 2.26 -0.89 17.40
C VAL A 130 3.68 -0.54 17.87
N ALA A 131 4.40 0.32 17.15
CA ALA A 131 5.71 0.79 17.58
C ALA A 131 5.67 1.59 18.89
N VAL A 132 4.53 2.22 19.20
CA VAL A 132 4.31 2.98 20.44
C VAL A 132 3.60 2.13 21.48
N THR A 133 2.48 1.49 21.11
CA THR A 133 1.61 0.80 22.06
C THR A 133 2.05 -0.64 22.36
N ASN A 134 2.78 -1.25 21.42
CA ASN A 134 3.06 -2.69 21.40
C ASN A 134 1.79 -3.57 21.52
N ASP A 135 0.64 -3.07 21.05
CA ASP A 135 -0.65 -3.72 21.14
C ASP A 135 -1.32 -3.87 19.77
N PHE A 136 -1.94 -5.03 19.54
CA PHE A 136 -2.68 -5.38 18.33
C PHE A 136 -4.20 -5.19 18.48
N GLY A 137 -4.60 -4.25 19.33
CA GLY A 137 -5.99 -3.91 19.62
C GLY A 137 -6.76 -3.31 18.44
N LEU A 138 -7.96 -2.84 18.74
CA LEU A 138 -8.95 -2.41 17.76
C LEU A 138 -8.42 -1.29 16.85
N GLU A 139 -7.78 -0.28 17.44
CA GLU A 139 -7.26 0.92 16.78
C GLU A 139 -6.22 0.55 15.73
N SER A 140 -5.26 -0.28 16.12
CA SER A 140 -4.19 -0.78 15.24
C SER A 140 -4.78 -1.55 14.04
N GLY A 141 -5.81 -2.37 14.29
CA GLY A 141 -6.54 -3.13 13.27
C GLY A 141 -7.35 -2.22 12.33
N ILE A 142 -7.98 -1.16 12.85
CA ILE A 142 -8.70 -0.18 12.04
C ILE A 142 -7.75 0.52 11.07
N LEU A 143 -6.58 0.95 11.52
CA LEU A 143 -5.59 1.59 10.65
C LEU A 143 -5.11 0.65 9.53
N PHE A 144 -4.94 -0.63 9.83
CA PHE A 144 -4.68 -1.66 8.82
C PHE A 144 -5.83 -1.75 7.81
N ILE A 145 -7.07 -1.86 8.27
CA ILE A 145 -8.26 -2.01 7.42
C ILE A 145 -8.47 -0.80 6.50
N VAL A 146 -8.33 0.41 7.02
CA VAL A 146 -8.43 1.64 6.20
C VAL A 146 -7.40 1.64 5.07
N GLN A 147 -6.15 1.33 5.39
CA GLN A 147 -5.07 1.25 4.40
C GLN A 147 -5.30 0.12 3.39
N PHE A 148 -5.82 -1.01 3.85
CA PHE A 148 -6.09 -2.21 3.05
C PHE A 148 -7.17 -1.97 2.00
N PHE A 149 -8.32 -1.42 2.40
CA PHE A 149 -9.39 -1.15 1.45
C PHE A 149 -9.04 -0.05 0.46
N TRP A 150 -8.29 0.98 0.89
CA TRP A 150 -7.93 2.11 0.03
C TRP A 150 -7.10 1.68 -1.19
N GLN A 151 -6.33 0.61 -1.05
CA GLN A 151 -5.44 0.12 -2.10
C GLN A 151 -6.18 -0.45 -3.31
N PHE A 152 -7.37 -1.04 -3.14
CA PHE A 152 -8.04 -1.72 -4.26
C PHE A 152 -8.44 -0.76 -5.38
N PRO A 153 -9.19 0.35 -5.12
CA PRO A 153 -9.49 1.30 -6.18
C PRO A 153 -8.23 1.88 -6.83
N HIS A 154 -7.19 2.14 -6.05
CA HIS A 154 -5.93 2.67 -6.56
C HIS A 154 -5.21 1.67 -7.48
N PHE A 155 -4.95 0.46 -6.99
CA PHE A 155 -4.20 -0.56 -7.73
C PHE A 155 -4.95 -1.04 -8.97
N TRP A 156 -6.26 -1.18 -8.89
CA TRP A 156 -7.04 -1.57 -10.06
C TRP A 156 -7.20 -0.44 -11.08
N ALA A 157 -7.26 0.82 -10.65
CA ALA A 157 -7.20 1.96 -11.57
C ALA A 157 -5.83 2.05 -12.27
N LEU A 158 -4.73 1.79 -11.55
CA LEU A 158 -3.40 1.68 -12.14
C LEU A 158 -3.31 0.49 -13.10
N ALA A 159 -3.86 -0.66 -12.73
CA ALA A 159 -3.91 -1.85 -13.58
C ALA A 159 -4.74 -1.63 -14.84
N TRP A 160 -5.82 -0.85 -14.75
CA TRP A 160 -6.59 -0.43 -15.92
C TRP A 160 -5.73 0.39 -16.88
N LYS A 161 -4.97 1.36 -16.34
CA LYS A 161 -4.10 2.24 -17.14
C LYS A 161 -2.94 1.47 -17.78
N LEU A 162 -2.37 0.48 -17.10
CA LEU A 162 -1.19 -0.27 -17.52
C LEU A 162 -1.48 -1.65 -18.11
N ASP A 163 -2.75 -1.97 -18.36
CA ASP A 163 -3.21 -3.31 -18.76
C ASP A 163 -2.47 -3.86 -20.00
N GLU A 164 -2.23 -3.02 -21.01
CA GLU A 164 -1.49 -3.42 -22.21
C GLU A 164 -0.04 -3.83 -21.91
N ASP A 165 0.68 -3.04 -21.12
CA ASP A 165 2.05 -3.36 -20.74
C ASP A 165 2.10 -4.57 -19.81
N TYR A 166 1.13 -4.71 -18.90
CA TYR A 166 1.01 -5.89 -18.05
C TYR A 166 0.77 -7.17 -18.84
N LYS A 167 -0.08 -7.13 -19.87
CA LYS A 167 -0.32 -8.28 -20.76
C LYS A 167 0.94 -8.71 -21.51
N LYS A 168 1.78 -7.77 -21.97
CA LYS A 168 3.08 -8.08 -22.62
C LYS A 168 4.01 -8.87 -21.68
N ALA A 169 3.98 -8.59 -20.39
CA ALA A 169 4.76 -9.29 -19.37
C ALA A 169 4.06 -10.52 -18.75
N GLY A 170 2.85 -10.87 -19.23
CA GLY A 170 2.06 -11.99 -18.71
C GLY A 170 1.43 -11.76 -17.34
N PHE A 171 1.31 -10.50 -16.90
CA PHE A 171 0.63 -10.17 -15.64
C PHE A 171 -0.89 -10.09 -15.81
N ARG A 172 -1.60 -10.49 -14.74
CA ARG A 172 -3.07 -10.44 -14.67
C ARG A 172 -3.47 -9.72 -13.39
N LEU A 173 -3.61 -8.39 -13.45
CA LEU A 173 -3.81 -7.55 -12.26
C LEU A 173 -5.19 -6.89 -12.18
N LEU A 174 -5.93 -6.85 -13.29
CA LEU A 174 -7.33 -6.45 -13.26
C LEU A 174 -8.19 -7.55 -12.62
N PRO A 175 -9.26 -7.21 -11.90
CA PRO A 175 -10.07 -8.20 -11.19
C PRO A 175 -10.65 -9.30 -12.09
N SER A 176 -11.06 -8.94 -13.31
CA SER A 176 -11.53 -9.90 -14.32
C SER A 176 -10.45 -10.26 -15.35
N SER A 177 -9.19 -9.88 -15.11
CA SER A 177 -8.05 -9.91 -16.06
C SER A 177 -8.20 -9.02 -17.30
N GLU A 178 -9.29 -8.26 -17.43
CA GLU A 178 -9.58 -7.43 -18.60
C GLU A 178 -10.24 -6.09 -18.24
N ARG A 179 -10.10 -5.11 -19.14
CA ARG A 179 -10.78 -3.81 -19.10
C ARG A 179 -12.23 -3.96 -19.52
N ASN A 180 -13.07 -4.45 -18.62
CA ASN A 180 -14.48 -4.67 -18.85
C ASN A 180 -15.32 -4.17 -17.68
N GLN A 181 -16.64 -4.23 -17.87
CA GLN A 181 -17.61 -3.78 -16.87
C GLN A 181 -17.51 -4.56 -15.54
N LYS A 182 -17.07 -5.82 -15.55
CA LYS A 182 -16.85 -6.60 -14.31
C LYS A 182 -15.69 -6.02 -13.48
N SER A 183 -14.56 -5.68 -14.11
CA SER A 183 -13.45 -4.99 -13.44
C SER A 183 -13.88 -3.61 -12.94
N ALA A 184 -14.59 -2.85 -13.77
CA ALA A 184 -15.05 -1.51 -13.39
C ALA A 184 -16.08 -1.56 -12.24
N PHE A 185 -16.94 -2.59 -12.21
CA PHE A 185 -17.87 -2.82 -11.11
C PHE A 185 -17.14 -3.09 -9.80
N GLN A 186 -16.09 -3.93 -9.79
CA GLN A 186 -15.30 -4.17 -8.58
C GLN A 186 -14.57 -2.90 -8.11
N ILE A 187 -14.01 -2.12 -9.04
CA ILE A 187 -13.42 -0.82 -8.71
C ILE A 187 -14.45 0.09 -8.03
N MET A 188 -15.64 0.23 -8.63
CA MET A 188 -16.73 1.03 -8.09
C MET A 188 -17.19 0.52 -6.71
N LEU A 189 -17.39 -0.79 -6.55
CA LEU A 189 -17.84 -1.40 -5.30
C LEU A 189 -16.83 -1.19 -4.17
N TYR A 190 -15.54 -1.37 -4.42
CA TYR A 190 -14.51 -1.14 -3.41
C TYR A 190 -14.31 0.35 -3.13
N SER A 191 -14.50 1.23 -4.11
CA SER A 191 -14.57 2.67 -3.88
C SER A 191 -15.76 3.06 -3.00
N ALA A 192 -16.90 2.38 -3.13
CA ALA A 192 -18.05 2.59 -2.25
C ALA A 192 -17.77 2.13 -0.81
N PHE A 193 -17.11 0.97 -0.64
CA PHE A 193 -16.71 0.47 0.68
C PHE A 193 -15.73 1.39 1.41
N LEU A 194 -14.96 2.22 0.70
CA LEU A 194 -14.11 3.21 1.36
C LEU A 194 -14.90 4.20 2.20
N ILE A 195 -16.15 4.50 1.86
CA ILE A 195 -16.99 5.44 2.62
C ILE A 195 -17.17 4.95 4.07
N PRO A 196 -17.81 3.80 4.35
CA PRO A 196 -17.94 3.31 5.72
C PRO A 196 -16.59 2.94 6.35
N VAL A 197 -15.62 2.43 5.59
CA VAL A 197 -14.30 2.09 6.12
C VAL A 197 -13.57 3.33 6.64
N SER A 198 -13.67 4.46 5.94
CA SER A 198 -13.08 5.73 6.37
C SER A 198 -13.76 6.33 7.62
N MET A 199 -14.91 5.80 8.03
CA MET A 199 -15.60 6.23 9.25
C MET A 199 -15.15 5.41 10.48
N LEU A 200 -14.42 4.30 10.29
CA LEU A 200 -14.05 3.40 11.38
C LEU A 200 -13.27 4.07 12.52
N PRO A 201 -12.28 4.96 12.27
CA PRO A 201 -11.60 5.65 13.36
C PRO A 201 -12.52 6.52 14.21
N TRP A 202 -13.56 7.12 13.61
CA TRP A 202 -14.58 7.84 14.36
C TRP A 202 -15.52 6.89 15.12
N ALA A 203 -15.95 5.80 14.48
CA ALA A 203 -16.85 4.81 15.09
C ALA A 203 -16.22 4.08 16.29
N ALA A 204 -14.89 3.98 16.31
CA ALA A 204 -14.12 3.43 17.43
C ALA A 204 -13.60 4.51 18.40
N GLU A 205 -14.14 5.73 18.34
CA GLU A 205 -13.82 6.83 19.24
C GLU A 205 -12.34 7.29 19.22
N MET A 206 -11.59 6.96 18.15
CA MET A 206 -10.21 7.42 17.96
C MET A 206 -10.13 8.87 17.47
N THR A 207 -11.17 9.35 16.78
CA THR A 207 -11.19 10.68 16.16
C THR A 207 -12.58 11.31 16.28
N GLY A 208 -12.66 12.64 16.31
CA GLY A 208 -13.89 13.40 16.46
C GLY A 208 -14.80 13.40 15.23
N THR A 209 -15.93 14.10 15.32
CA THR A 209 -16.96 14.12 14.25
C THR A 209 -16.52 14.86 12.98
N TRP A 210 -15.67 15.87 13.09
CA TRP A 210 -15.17 16.63 11.93
C TRP A 210 -14.32 15.77 10.97
N SER A 211 -13.47 14.90 11.49
CA SER A 211 -12.69 13.95 10.69
C SER A 211 -13.59 12.95 9.95
N MET A 212 -14.69 12.52 10.56
CA MET A 212 -15.70 11.67 9.90
C MET A 212 -16.34 12.37 8.70
N PHE A 213 -16.82 13.61 8.86
CA PHE A 213 -17.41 14.35 7.73
C PHE A 213 -16.41 14.55 6.60
N ALA A 214 -15.17 14.90 6.95
CA ALA A 214 -14.12 15.10 5.98
C ALA A 214 -13.77 13.79 5.24
N ALA A 215 -13.64 12.68 5.98
CA ALA A 215 -13.42 11.33 5.45
C ALA A 215 -14.51 10.90 4.46
N VAL A 216 -15.79 11.10 4.82
CA VAL A 216 -16.92 10.81 3.94
C VAL A 216 -16.87 11.67 2.68
N LEU A 217 -16.62 12.98 2.82
CA LEU A 217 -16.56 13.91 1.69
C LEU A 217 -15.48 13.50 0.68
N ILE A 218 -14.25 13.26 1.13
CA ILE A 218 -13.16 12.88 0.23
C ILE A 218 -13.39 11.50 -0.40
N SER A 219 -14.09 10.60 0.31
CA SER A 219 -14.46 9.27 -0.21
C SER A 219 -15.50 9.39 -1.30
N LEU A 220 -16.50 10.27 -1.15
CA LEU A 220 -17.49 10.56 -2.19
C LEU A 220 -16.87 11.20 -3.43
N VAL A 221 -15.92 12.12 -3.25
CA VAL A 221 -15.17 12.74 -4.36
C VAL A 221 -14.39 11.67 -5.14
N MET A 222 -13.72 10.76 -4.44
CA MET A 222 -12.99 9.64 -5.06
C MET A 222 -13.94 8.59 -5.67
N TYR A 223 -15.16 8.44 -5.13
CA TYR A 223 -16.16 7.50 -5.64
C TYR A 223 -16.71 7.92 -7.01
N TYR A 224 -16.89 9.23 -7.25
CA TYR A 224 -17.43 9.75 -8.51
C TYR A 224 -16.75 9.23 -9.80
N PRO A 225 -15.41 9.30 -9.98
CA PRO A 225 -14.76 8.75 -11.17
C PRO A 225 -14.92 7.22 -11.29
N SER A 226 -15.07 6.48 -10.18
CA SER A 226 -15.31 5.03 -10.24
C SER A 226 -16.68 4.70 -10.84
N ILE A 227 -17.72 5.48 -10.51
CA ILE A 227 -19.05 5.38 -11.13
C ILE A 227 -18.95 5.68 -12.63
N LYS A 228 -18.26 6.77 -13.00
CA LYS A 228 -18.09 7.13 -14.41
C LYS A 228 -17.31 6.08 -15.18
N LEU A 229 -16.29 5.47 -14.57
CA LEU A 229 -15.56 4.34 -15.16
C LEU A 229 -16.48 3.14 -15.39
N TYR A 230 -17.36 2.80 -14.45
CA TYR A 230 -18.31 1.69 -14.61
C TYR A 230 -19.27 1.87 -15.79
N PHE A 231 -19.80 3.07 -15.99
CA PHE A 231 -20.77 3.33 -17.06
C PHE A 231 -20.14 3.60 -18.43
N THR A 232 -18.92 4.15 -18.47
CA THR A 232 -18.28 4.56 -19.75
C THR A 232 -17.13 3.67 -20.20
N LEU A 233 -16.50 2.95 -19.26
CA LEU A 233 -15.24 2.20 -19.47
C LEU A 233 -14.07 3.08 -19.99
N ASP A 234 -14.21 4.41 -19.92
CA ASP A 234 -13.18 5.34 -20.40
C ASP A 234 -12.00 5.38 -19.42
N SER A 235 -10.81 5.12 -19.97
CA SER A 235 -9.54 5.09 -19.23
C SER A 235 -9.16 6.44 -18.62
N LYS A 236 -9.77 7.55 -19.08
CA LYS A 236 -9.69 8.86 -18.42
C LYS A 236 -10.13 8.79 -16.97
N TYR A 237 -11.23 8.12 -16.67
CA TYR A 237 -11.77 8.04 -15.31
C TYR A 237 -10.94 7.12 -14.40
N ALA A 238 -10.38 6.03 -14.94
CA ALA A 238 -9.38 5.23 -14.22
C ALA A 238 -8.15 6.08 -13.87
N THR A 239 -7.66 6.89 -14.82
CA THR A 239 -6.52 7.78 -14.56
C THR A 239 -6.85 8.85 -13.52
N GLN A 240 -8.05 9.46 -13.57
CA GLN A 240 -8.51 10.39 -12.55
C GLN A 240 -8.59 9.75 -11.16
N LEU A 241 -9.21 8.56 -11.05
CA LEU A 241 -9.31 7.80 -9.81
C LEU A 241 -7.93 7.48 -9.21
N MET A 242 -6.98 7.04 -10.04
CA MET A 242 -5.60 6.75 -9.63
C MET A 242 -4.89 7.99 -9.07
N PHE A 243 -5.07 9.17 -9.68
CA PHE A 243 -4.46 10.40 -9.17
C PHE A 243 -5.16 10.93 -7.92
N MET A 244 -6.49 10.88 -7.87
CA MET A 244 -7.26 11.25 -6.67
C MET A 244 -6.89 10.39 -5.46
N SER A 245 -6.69 9.08 -5.65
CA SER A 245 -6.31 8.20 -4.56
C SER A 245 -4.95 8.57 -3.93
N PHE A 246 -3.99 9.09 -4.72
CA PHE A 246 -2.70 9.54 -4.17
C PHE A 246 -2.85 10.69 -3.17
N LEU A 247 -3.80 11.60 -3.41
CA LEU A 247 -4.09 12.71 -2.50
C LEU A 247 -5.02 12.30 -1.36
N TYR A 248 -5.90 11.33 -1.60
CA TYR A 248 -6.86 10.84 -0.61
C TYR A 248 -6.20 10.40 0.69
N LEU A 249 -5.17 9.55 0.61
CA LEU A 249 -4.60 8.92 1.80
C LEU A 249 -3.87 9.91 2.72
N PRO A 250 -2.96 10.80 2.22
CA PRO A 250 -2.36 11.83 3.08
C PRO A 250 -3.39 12.76 3.70
N ILE A 251 -4.43 13.16 2.95
CA ILE A 251 -5.49 14.04 3.46
C ILE A 251 -6.26 13.33 4.58
N LEU A 252 -6.71 12.09 4.35
CA LEU A 252 -7.48 11.31 5.31
C LEU A 252 -6.73 11.11 6.62
N PHE A 253 -5.50 10.61 6.56
CA PHE A 253 -4.71 10.36 7.78
C PHE A 253 -4.32 11.65 8.50
N SER A 254 -4.10 12.76 7.78
CA SER A 254 -3.87 14.05 8.42
C SER A 254 -5.11 14.51 9.18
N MET A 255 -6.30 14.37 8.59
CA MET A 255 -7.57 14.71 9.25
C MET A 255 -7.80 13.89 10.52
N TYR A 256 -7.43 12.60 10.52
CA TYR A 256 -7.46 11.78 11.73
C TYR A 256 -6.53 12.33 12.82
N CYS A 257 -5.29 12.66 12.48
CA CYS A 257 -4.32 13.16 13.46
C CYS A 257 -4.70 14.55 14.01
N PHE A 258 -5.27 15.43 13.18
CA PHE A 258 -5.66 16.78 13.63
C PHE A 258 -6.89 16.81 14.54
N ASN A 259 -7.72 15.76 14.49
CA ASN A 259 -8.98 15.69 15.22
C ASN A 259 -9.05 14.39 16.04
N GLN A 260 -7.91 13.99 16.60
CA GLN A 260 -7.79 12.86 17.53
C GLN A 260 -8.46 13.21 18.87
N ILE A 261 -9.09 12.21 19.52
CA ILE A 261 -9.76 12.34 20.83
C ILE A 261 -8.80 11.93 21.95
#